data_AF-A0A2D6E5D7-F1
#
_entry.id   AF-A0A2D6E5D7-F1
#
_cell.length_a   1.000
_cell.length_b   1.000
_cell.length_c   1.000
_cell.angle_alpha   90.00
_cell.angle_beta   90.00
_cell.angle_gamma   90.00
#
_symmetry.space_group_name_H-M   'P 1'
#
loop_
_entity.id
_entity.type
_entity.pdbx_description
1 polymer ?
#
loop_
_entity_poly.entity_id
_entity_poly.type
_entity_poly.pdbx_seq_one_letter_code
_entity_poly.pdbx_strand_id
1 'polypeptide(L)'
;MNSFKVKTILVLLVILVGAVLIRGTLEKNYQTNITSCADLAEQACFTTSSCEGIYAAGNNNISFQNCVDISEDVKRSYTQDSGTCQQSGGSWQVTKLGQSCDCSTARGSRFVKGQGCV
;
A
#
# COMPACT_ATOMS: atom_id res chain seq x y z
N MET A 1 59.00 -21.88 5.12
CA MET A 1 57.64 -21.52 5.58
C MET A 1 56.65 -22.13 4.61
N ASN A 2 55.92 -23.17 5.03
CA ASN A 2 55.31 -24.15 4.11
C ASN A 2 54.13 -23.55 3.34
N SER A 3 54.23 -23.57 2.00
CA SER A 3 53.21 -23.13 1.03
C SER A 3 51.80 -23.64 1.34
N PHE A 4 51.69 -24.78 2.03
CA PHE A 4 50.44 -25.36 2.50
C PHE A 4 49.68 -24.46 3.49
N LYS A 5 50.38 -23.84 4.46
CA LYS A 5 49.74 -22.97 5.48
C LYS A 5 49.19 -21.68 4.87
N VAL A 6 49.86 -21.14 3.85
CA VAL A 6 49.42 -19.91 3.17
C VAL A 6 48.15 -20.14 2.36
N LYS A 7 48.05 -21.29 1.67
CA LYS A 7 46.85 -21.65 0.90
C LYS A 7 45.62 -21.83 1.80
N THR A 8 45.77 -22.48 2.96
CA THR A 8 44.67 -22.69 3.90
C THR A 8 44.15 -21.37 4.48
N ILE A 9 45.04 -20.44 4.83
CA ILE A 9 44.66 -19.12 5.35
C ILE A 9 43.90 -18.31 4.30
N LEU A 10 44.33 -18.36 3.03
CA LEU A 10 43.67 -17.63 1.95
C LEU A 10 42.24 -18.14 1.69
N VAL A 11 42.03 -19.46 1.73
CA VAL A 11 40.70 -20.07 1.56
C VAL A 11 39.75 -19.68 2.70
N LEU A 12 40.23 -19.69 3.95
CA LEU A 12 39.44 -19.24 5.11
C LEU A 12 39.04 -17.77 5.00
N LEU A 13 39.94 -16.92 4.51
CA LEU A 13 39.66 -15.50 4.29
C LEU A 13 38.59 -15.27 3.22
N VAL A 14 38.65 -16.02 2.11
CA VAL A 14 37.63 -15.93 1.04
C VAL A 14 36.26 -16.39 1.54
N ILE A 15 36.20 -17.46 2.34
CA ILE A 15 34.94 -17.96 2.92
C ILE A 15 34.35 -16.93 3.91
N LEU A 16 35.19 -16.34 4.77
CA LEU A 16 34.74 -15.34 5.74
C LEU A 16 34.23 -14.06 5.06
N VAL A 17 34.95 -13.56 4.04
CA VAL A 17 34.51 -12.38 3.28
C VAL A 17 33.21 -12.68 2.51
N GLY A 18 33.11 -13.86 1.89
CA GLY A 18 31.87 -14.29 1.23
C GLY A 18 30.68 -14.37 2.18
N ALA A 19 30.85 -14.91 3.39
CA ALA A 19 29.79 -15.02 4.39
C ALA A 19 29.30 -13.65 4.90
N VAL A 20 30.21 -12.67 5.06
CA VAL A 20 29.86 -11.30 5.48
C VAL A 20 29.09 -10.56 4.37
N LEU A 21 29.49 -10.71 3.11
CA LEU A 21 28.81 -10.08 1.97
C LEU A 21 27.39 -10.63 1.76
N ILE A 22 27.18 -11.94 1.91
CA ILE A 22 25.86 -12.56 1.77
C ILE A 22 24.90 -12.07 2.87
N ARG A 23 25.37 -11.95 4.13
CA ARG A 23 24.54 -11.44 5.24
C ARG A 23 24.08 -10.00 5.04
N GLY A 24 24.97 -9.12 4.57
CA GLY A 24 24.63 -7.71 4.31
C GLY A 24 23.58 -7.51 3.20
N THR A 25 23.42 -8.47 2.29
CA THR A 25 22.44 -8.40 1.20
C THR A 25 21.05 -8.88 1.63
N LEU A 26 20.99 -9.83 2.56
CA LEU A 26 19.73 -10.34 3.12
C LEU A 26 19.05 -9.33 4.06
N GLU A 27 19.82 -8.61 4.88
CA GLU A 27 19.26 -7.59 5.79
C GLU A 27 18.70 -6.37 5.04
N LYS A 28 19.34 -5.95 3.94
CA LYS A 28 18.83 -4.86 3.10
C LYS A 28 17.52 -5.20 2.39
N ASN A 29 17.29 -6.46 2.04
CA ASN A 29 16.02 -6.91 1.42
C ASN A 29 14.87 -7.06 2.44
N TYR A 30 15.16 -7.17 3.74
CA TYR A 30 14.11 -7.26 4.76
C TYR A 30 13.60 -5.87 5.19
N GLN A 31 14.42 -4.83 5.07
CA GLN A 31 14.05 -3.46 5.46
C GLN A 31 13.41 -2.61 4.36
N THR A 32 13.32 -3.08 3.11
CA THR A 32 13.00 -2.20 1.97
C THR A 32 11.57 -2.27 1.41
N ASN A 33 10.57 -2.77 2.14
CA ASN A 33 9.18 -2.73 1.64
C ASN A 33 8.08 -2.72 2.72
N ILE A 34 8.34 -2.18 3.90
CA ILE A 34 7.26 -1.85 4.86
C ILE A 34 7.24 -0.32 5.00
N THR A 35 6.95 0.37 3.90
CA THR A 35 6.50 1.76 4.01
C THR A 35 5.09 1.67 4.58
N SER A 36 4.95 1.97 5.88
CA SER A 36 3.63 1.97 6.51
C SER A 36 2.78 3.08 5.88
N CYS A 37 1.45 2.95 5.89
CA CYS A 37 0.59 4.04 5.41
C CYS A 37 0.93 5.37 6.10
N ALA A 38 1.35 5.34 7.38
CA ALA A 38 1.71 6.54 8.14
C ALA A 38 2.90 7.33 7.55
N ASP A 39 3.76 6.69 6.75
CA ASP A 39 4.92 7.32 6.12
C ASP A 39 4.61 7.89 4.72
N LEU A 40 3.38 7.68 4.22
CA LEU A 40 2.98 8.13 2.89
C LEU A 40 2.55 9.59 2.89
N ALA A 41 3.09 10.35 1.94
CA ALA A 41 2.54 11.65 1.56
C ALA A 41 1.14 11.49 0.95
N GLU A 42 0.33 12.56 0.97
CA GLU A 42 -1.05 12.56 0.49
C GLU A 42 -1.22 11.88 -0.88
N GLN A 43 -0.39 12.26 -1.85
CA GLN A 43 -0.46 11.72 -3.22
C GLN A 43 -0.25 10.21 -3.28
N ALA A 44 0.65 9.66 -2.46
CA ALA A 44 0.92 8.23 -2.41
C ALA A 44 -0.17 7.49 -1.60
N CYS A 45 -0.78 8.17 -0.62
CA CYS A 45 -1.82 7.61 0.23
C CYS A 45 -3.04 7.16 -0.58
N PHE A 46 -3.63 8.04 -1.39
CA PHE A 46 -4.86 7.70 -2.11
C PHE A 46 -4.63 6.89 -3.40
N THR A 47 -3.37 6.69 -3.83
CA THR A 47 -3.01 5.73 -4.89
C THR A 47 -2.74 4.33 -4.34
N THR A 48 -2.62 4.18 -3.03
CA THR A 48 -2.36 2.90 -2.37
C THR A 48 -3.68 2.31 -1.89
N SER A 49 -4.11 1.20 -2.46
CA SER A 49 -5.43 0.60 -2.18
C SER A 49 -5.63 0.11 -0.74
N SER A 50 -4.55 -0.05 0.03
CA SER A 50 -4.58 -0.43 1.43
C SER A 50 -4.61 0.75 2.41
N CYS A 51 -4.50 1.99 1.92
CA CYS A 51 -4.40 3.18 2.75
C CYS A 51 -5.53 4.18 2.47
N GLU A 52 -5.91 4.95 3.49
CA GLU A 52 -6.84 6.07 3.35
C GLU A 52 -6.29 7.34 4.01
N GLY A 53 -6.57 8.48 3.38
CA GLY A 53 -6.21 9.78 3.91
C GLY A 53 -7.24 10.25 4.93
N ILE A 54 -6.77 10.73 6.06
CA ILE A 54 -7.59 11.41 7.06
C ILE A 54 -7.43 12.90 6.84
N TYR A 55 -8.57 13.59 6.80
CA TYR A 55 -8.65 15.01 6.53
C TYR A 55 -9.33 15.73 7.68
N ALA A 56 -8.74 16.85 8.10
CA ALA A 56 -9.40 17.78 9.00
C ALA A 56 -10.10 18.87 8.20
N ALA A 57 -11.29 19.26 8.66
CA ALA A 57 -11.96 20.45 8.17
C ALA A 57 -11.26 21.71 8.71
N GLY A 58 -10.96 22.65 7.81
CA GLY A 58 -10.50 24.01 8.12
C GLY A 58 -11.50 25.05 7.61
N ASN A 59 -11.13 26.34 7.74
CA ASN A 59 -11.94 27.45 7.23
C ASN A 59 -12.04 27.38 5.69
N ASN A 60 -13.11 26.77 5.19
CA ASN A 60 -13.40 26.57 3.76
C ASN A 60 -12.41 25.68 3.00
N ASN A 61 -11.62 24.87 3.69
CA ASN A 61 -10.72 23.91 3.06
C ASN A 61 -10.64 22.61 3.86
N ILE A 62 -10.16 21.55 3.24
CA ILE A 62 -9.77 20.31 3.90
C ILE A 62 -8.25 20.21 3.89
N SER A 63 -7.66 19.78 4.99
CA SER A 63 -6.22 19.58 5.10
C SER A 63 -5.92 18.15 5.46
N PHE A 64 -5.11 17.50 4.62
CA PHE A 64 -4.57 16.17 4.88
C PHE A 64 -3.82 16.18 6.22
N GLN A 65 -4.16 15.22 7.09
CA GLN A 65 -3.56 15.08 8.42
C GLN A 65 -2.56 13.93 8.42
N ASN A 66 -3.05 12.74 8.07
CA ASN A 66 -2.27 11.52 8.05
C ASN A 66 -2.88 10.51 7.08
N CYS A 67 -2.10 9.49 6.78
CA CYS A 67 -2.52 8.34 6.00
C CYS A 67 -2.52 7.11 6.91
N VAL A 68 -3.58 6.31 6.86
CA VAL A 68 -3.78 5.16 7.76
C VAL A 68 -4.12 3.90 6.98
N ASP A 69 -3.81 2.75 7.57
CA ASP A 69 -4.23 1.47 7.04
C ASP A 69 -5.76 1.34 7.09
N ILE A 70 -6.34 0.95 5.97
CA ILE A 70 -7.76 0.61 5.90
C ILE A 70 -7.96 -0.71 6.64
N SER A 71 -8.94 -0.76 7.54
CA SER A 71 -9.31 -2.01 8.20
C SER A 71 -9.80 -3.08 7.21
N GLU A 72 -9.57 -4.36 7.51
CA GLU A 72 -10.00 -5.46 6.63
C GLU A 72 -11.51 -5.49 6.39
N ASP A 73 -12.32 -5.06 7.37
CA ASP A 73 -13.77 -4.96 7.21
C ASP A 73 -14.16 -3.87 6.21
N VAL A 74 -13.47 -2.73 6.23
CA VAL A 74 -13.68 -1.65 5.26
C VAL A 74 -13.22 -2.08 3.86
N LYS A 75 -12.07 -2.76 3.72
CA LYS A 75 -11.62 -3.32 2.43
C LYS A 75 -12.66 -4.29 1.86
N ARG A 76 -13.24 -5.13 2.70
CA ARG A 76 -14.31 -6.07 2.31
C ARG A 76 -15.56 -5.32 1.88
N SER A 77 -15.98 -4.29 2.63
CA SER A 77 -17.10 -3.43 2.24
C SER A 77 -16.85 -2.78 0.88
N TYR A 78 -15.67 -2.21 0.63
CA TYR A 78 -15.34 -1.61 -0.66
C TYR A 78 -15.34 -2.62 -1.81
N THR A 79 -14.87 -3.84 -1.57
CA THR A 79 -14.93 -4.92 -2.56
C THR A 79 -16.38 -5.29 -2.90
N GLN A 80 -17.26 -5.37 -1.89
CA GLN A 80 -18.69 -5.63 -2.12
C GLN A 80 -19.41 -4.46 -2.80
N ASP A 81 -19.16 -3.24 -2.31
CA ASP A 81 -19.79 -2.02 -2.80
C ASP A 81 -19.34 -1.71 -4.24
N SER A 82 -18.07 -1.92 -4.58
CA SER A 82 -17.56 -1.78 -5.96
C SER A 82 -18.22 -2.76 -6.93
N GLY A 83 -18.36 -4.03 -6.55
CA GLY A 83 -19.09 -5.02 -7.35
C GLY A 83 -20.55 -4.63 -7.58
N THR A 84 -21.22 -4.17 -6.52
CA THR A 84 -22.62 -3.69 -6.59
C THR A 84 -22.74 -2.47 -7.50
N CYS A 85 -21.81 -1.51 -7.37
CA CYS A 85 -21.73 -0.30 -8.18
C CYS A 85 -21.67 -0.64 -9.67
N GLN A 86 -20.71 -1.48 -10.05
CA GLN A 86 -20.49 -1.92 -11.43
C GLN A 86 -21.70 -2.69 -11.98
N GLN A 87 -22.31 -3.59 -11.20
CA GLN A 87 -23.50 -4.33 -11.60
C GLN A 87 -24.70 -3.43 -11.89
N SER A 88 -24.83 -2.33 -11.16
CA SER A 88 -25.89 -1.33 -11.36
C SER A 88 -25.59 -0.31 -12.47
N GLY A 89 -24.45 -0.43 -13.17
CA GLY A 89 -24.03 0.47 -14.25
C GLY A 89 -23.31 1.74 -13.78
N GLY A 90 -22.97 1.82 -12.50
CA GLY A 90 -22.12 2.87 -11.95
C GLY A 90 -20.63 2.62 -12.16
N SER A 91 -19.82 3.63 -11.85
CA SER A 91 -18.37 3.59 -11.96
C SER A 91 -17.74 3.73 -10.57
N TRP A 92 -16.94 2.73 -10.15
CA TRP A 92 -16.23 2.81 -8.87
C TRP A 92 -15.03 3.76 -8.99
N GLN A 93 -14.95 4.74 -8.09
CA GLN A 93 -13.94 5.78 -8.07
C GLN A 93 -13.16 5.75 -6.76
N VAL A 94 -11.84 5.83 -6.87
CA VAL A 94 -10.94 6.05 -5.73
C VAL A 94 -10.48 7.50 -5.80
N THR A 95 -10.85 8.28 -4.80
CA THR A 95 -10.50 9.70 -4.71
C THR A 95 -9.66 9.95 -3.46
N LYS A 96 -9.10 11.15 -3.35
CA LYS A 96 -8.44 11.58 -2.12
C LYS A 96 -9.36 11.53 -0.88
N LEU A 97 -10.68 11.62 -1.07
CA LEU A 97 -11.67 11.55 0.01
C LEU A 97 -12.15 10.13 0.31
N GLY A 98 -11.55 9.12 -0.31
CA GLY A 98 -11.93 7.72 -0.17
C GLY A 98 -12.58 7.15 -1.41
N GLN A 99 -13.14 5.96 -1.25
CA GLN A 99 -13.72 5.17 -2.34
C GLN A 99 -15.24 5.38 -2.39
N SER A 100 -15.78 5.56 -3.60
CA SER A 100 -17.20 5.81 -3.81
C SER A 100 -17.67 5.30 -5.16
N CYS A 101 -18.98 5.18 -5.33
CA CYS A 101 -19.60 4.85 -6.60
C CYS A 101 -20.15 6.11 -7.26
N ASP A 102 -19.72 6.39 -8.49
CA ASP A 102 -20.33 7.38 -9.36
C ASP A 102 -21.49 6.75 -10.15
N CYS A 103 -22.69 7.27 -9.94
CA CYS A 103 -23.90 6.81 -10.62
C CYS A 103 -24.28 7.68 -11.83
N SER A 104 -23.45 8.65 -12.22
CA SER A 104 -23.73 9.58 -13.32
C SER A 104 -24.08 8.91 -14.65
N THR A 105 -23.50 7.74 -14.91
CA THR A 105 -23.75 6.92 -16.12
C THR A 105 -24.79 5.81 -15.92
N ALA A 106 -25.27 5.63 -14.68
CA ALA A 106 -26.20 4.59 -14.32
C ALA A 106 -27.66 5.05 -14.50
N ARG A 107 -28.61 4.14 -14.25
CA ARG A 107 -30.05 4.47 -14.25
C ARG A 107 -30.50 5.27 -13.03
N GLY A 108 -29.68 5.33 -11.99
CA GLY A 108 -29.95 5.99 -10.72
C GLY A 108 -29.10 7.23 -10.49
N SER A 109 -29.49 8.06 -9.52
CA SER A 109 -28.78 9.31 -9.18
C SER A 109 -27.84 9.16 -7.99
N ARG A 110 -27.97 8.09 -7.21
CA ARG A 110 -27.15 7.86 -6.00
C ARG A 110 -26.88 6.38 -5.77
N PHE A 111 -25.76 6.10 -5.14
CA PHE A 111 -25.45 4.75 -4.69
C PHE A 111 -26.07 4.45 -3.32
N VAL A 112 -26.80 3.34 -3.23
CA VAL A 112 -27.32 2.80 -1.97
C VAL A 112 -26.68 1.45 -1.72
N LYS A 113 -26.02 1.28 -0.57
CA LYS A 113 -25.35 0.02 -0.21
C LYS A 113 -26.32 -1.17 -0.33
N GLY A 114 -25.87 -2.22 -1.01
CA GLY A 114 -26.66 -3.43 -1.28
C GLY A 114 -27.75 -3.30 -2.37
N GLN A 115 -28.05 -2.09 -2.85
CA GLN A 115 -29.02 -1.87 -3.94
C GLN A 115 -28.35 -1.40 -5.24
N GLY A 116 -27.20 -0.74 -5.14
CA GLY A 116 -26.51 -0.14 -6.28
C GLY A 116 -26.99 1.27 -6.58
N CYS A 117 -26.78 1.71 -7.81
CA CYS A 117 -27.24 3.00 -8.30
C CYS A 117 -28.77 3.02 -8.50
N VAL A 118 -29.45 3.88 -7.74
CA VAL A 118 -30.91 4.09 -7.75
C VAL A 118 -31.31 5.56 -7.79
#